data_AF-A0AA35R7Z0-F1
#
_entry.id   AF-A0AA35R7Z0-F1
#
_cell.length_a   1.000
_cell.length_b   1.000
_cell.length_c   1.000
_cell.angle_alpha   90.00
_cell.angle_beta   90.00
_cell.angle_gamma   90.00
#
_symmetry.space_group_name_H-M   'P 1'
#
loop_
_entity.id
_entity.type
_entity.pdbx_description
1 polymer ?
#
loop_
_entity_poly.entity_id
_entity_poly.type
_entity_poly.pdbx_seq_one_letter_code
_entity_poly.pdbx_strand_id
1 'polypeptide(L)'
;MHLYSGIRAQAEDLVAKIKEMPGAMDKWKLVTLWIGGNDLCQQCNNEKFSPEEYYNRIYETVDYLKGELPRTLVNIPLILDVATLAEATTLVCGAVRLVACNCANGDNKEHTRERVKEYQRLVEQFDGSSFNDGDDFAVVTQPFFRGLTLPRKENGDVDMSFFALDCFHMNTLGHRAFAISLWNNMITPVTMKSETWDPYSEVIDCPNEDFPYIFTDRTMERLAAVRQSQGKEGEFNAESDPSSQEQSKTTPVGGVSDRSLE
;
A
#
# COMPACT_ATOMS: atom_id res chain seq x y z
N MET A 1 -13.63 4.96 -26.85
CA MET A 1 -14.06 4.57 -25.49
C MET A 1 -13.29 3.31 -25.13
N HIS A 2 -12.11 3.45 -24.52
CA HIS A 2 -11.30 2.29 -24.11
C HIS A 2 -11.95 1.68 -22.88
N LEU A 3 -12.77 0.67 -23.12
CA LEU A 3 -13.35 -0.20 -22.09
C LEU A 3 -12.20 -0.92 -21.36
N TYR A 4 -11.95 -0.50 -20.12
CA TYR A 4 -11.11 -1.13 -19.09
C TYR A 4 -9.95 -2.01 -19.58
N SER A 5 -8.78 -1.40 -19.81
CA SER A 5 -7.53 -2.14 -19.89
C SER A 5 -7.20 -2.74 -18.52
N GLY A 6 -7.11 -4.07 -18.41
CA GLY A 6 -6.71 -4.76 -17.19
C GLY A 6 -5.30 -4.34 -16.73
N ILE A 7 -4.93 -4.68 -15.48
CA ILE A 7 -3.65 -4.29 -14.88
C ILE A 7 -2.44 -4.64 -15.76
N ARG A 8 -2.47 -5.79 -16.45
CA ARG A 8 -1.40 -6.19 -17.38
C ARG A 8 -1.20 -5.19 -18.54
N ALA A 9 -2.28 -4.75 -19.18
CA ALA A 9 -2.19 -3.78 -20.27
C ALA A 9 -1.73 -2.40 -19.77
N GLN A 10 -2.06 -2.03 -18.52
CA GLN A 10 -1.52 -0.81 -17.90
C GLN A 10 -0.01 -0.93 -17.62
N ALA A 11 0.47 -2.10 -17.22
CA ALA A 11 1.89 -2.36 -17.06
C ALA A 11 2.64 -2.33 -18.41
N GLU A 12 2.05 -2.84 -19.49
CA GLU A 12 2.61 -2.75 -20.84
C GLU A 12 2.78 -1.30 -21.29
N ASP A 13 1.77 -0.46 -21.07
CA ASP A 13 1.84 0.99 -21.35
C ASP A 13 2.90 1.70 -20.48
N LEU A 14 2.99 1.35 -19.19
CA LEU A 14 4.03 1.86 -18.29
C LEU A 14 5.44 1.49 -18.79
N VAL A 15 5.66 0.22 -19.14
CA VAL A 15 6.96 -0.26 -19.66
C VAL A 15 7.32 0.45 -20.95
N ALA A 16 6.39 0.58 -21.90
CA ALA A 16 6.61 1.28 -23.15
C ALA A 16 7.11 2.72 -22.91
N LYS A 17 6.42 3.45 -22.02
CA LYS A 17 6.81 4.81 -21.63
C LYS A 17 8.16 4.87 -20.94
N ILE A 18 8.48 3.92 -20.06
CA ILE A 18 9.79 3.87 -19.39
C ILE A 18 10.92 3.67 -20.40
N LYS A 19 10.74 2.81 -21.40
CA LYS A 19 11.75 2.56 -22.44
C LYS A 19 12.01 3.79 -23.32
N GLU A 20 11.02 4.66 -23.48
CA GLU A 20 11.16 5.91 -24.22
C GLU A 20 11.86 7.02 -23.42
N MET A 21 11.87 6.95 -22.09
CA MET A 21 12.51 7.94 -21.23
C MET A 21 14.04 7.75 -21.19
N PRO A 22 14.84 8.76 -21.62
CA PRO A 22 16.29 8.64 -21.65
C PRO A 22 16.90 8.29 -20.28
N GLY A 23 17.65 7.18 -20.23
CA GLY A 23 18.36 6.72 -19.03
C GLY A 23 17.47 6.08 -17.96
N ALA A 24 16.15 6.00 -18.13
CA ALA A 24 15.25 5.43 -17.13
C ALA A 24 15.47 3.92 -16.92
N MET A 25 15.87 3.20 -17.98
CA MET A 25 16.23 1.78 -17.88
C MET A 25 17.41 1.54 -16.93
N ASP A 26 18.32 2.50 -16.79
CA ASP A 26 19.49 2.38 -15.91
C ASP A 26 19.21 2.81 -14.46
N LYS A 27 18.05 3.38 -14.16
CA LYS A 27 17.69 3.84 -12.81
C LYS A 27 16.81 2.84 -12.10
N TRP A 28 16.75 2.95 -10.77
CA TRP A 28 15.75 2.23 -9.99
C TRP A 28 14.36 2.79 -10.27
N LYS A 29 13.38 1.89 -10.44
CA LYS A 29 11.95 2.22 -10.55
C LYS A 29 11.24 1.74 -9.29
N LEU A 30 10.33 2.58 -8.80
CA LEU A 30 9.36 2.19 -7.78
C LEU A 30 7.99 2.07 -8.46
N VAL A 31 7.45 0.86 -8.51
CA VAL A 31 6.14 0.57 -9.11
C VAL A 31 5.19 0.13 -8.00
N THR A 32 4.06 0.81 -7.85
CA THR A 32 3.05 0.45 -6.83
C THR A 32 1.80 -0.10 -7.52
N LEU A 33 1.51 -1.37 -7.29
CA LEU A 33 0.31 -2.04 -7.80
C LEU A 33 -0.79 -1.98 -6.75
N TRP A 34 -1.62 -0.93 -6.80
CA TRP A 34 -2.78 -0.76 -5.93
C TRP A 34 -4.05 -0.70 -6.78
N ILE A 35 -4.63 -1.87 -7.03
CA ILE A 35 -5.78 -2.11 -7.92
C ILE A 35 -6.75 -3.08 -7.24
N GLY A 36 -7.95 -3.26 -7.80
CA GLY A 36 -8.91 -4.29 -7.37
C GLY A 36 -10.15 -3.74 -6.67
N GLY A 37 -10.19 -2.43 -6.36
CA GLY A 37 -11.39 -1.81 -5.79
C GLY A 37 -12.62 -1.96 -6.70
N ASN A 38 -12.43 -1.74 -8.01
CA ASN A 38 -13.49 -1.94 -9.00
C ASN A 38 -13.87 -3.41 -9.20
N ASP A 39 -12.92 -4.33 -8.98
CA ASP A 39 -13.16 -5.77 -9.08
C ASP A 39 -14.07 -6.20 -7.93
N LEU A 40 -13.75 -5.78 -6.70
CA LEU A 40 -14.57 -5.97 -5.51
C LEU A 40 -15.96 -5.32 -5.61
N CYS A 41 -16.07 -4.19 -6.32
CA CYS A 41 -17.35 -3.53 -6.58
C CYS A 41 -18.21 -4.22 -7.63
N GLN A 42 -17.67 -5.20 -8.37
CA GLN A 42 -18.35 -5.97 -9.40
C GLN A 42 -18.42 -7.48 -9.13
N GLN A 43 -17.69 -7.98 -8.14
CA GLN A 43 -17.52 -9.40 -7.83
C GLN A 43 -18.84 -10.15 -7.65
N CYS A 44 -19.85 -9.51 -7.07
CA CYS A 44 -21.16 -10.12 -6.80
C CYS A 44 -21.93 -10.49 -8.08
N ASN A 45 -21.47 -10.08 -9.26
CA ASN A 45 -22.10 -10.37 -10.54
C ASN A 45 -21.19 -11.14 -11.51
N ASN A 46 -19.92 -11.39 -11.17
CA ASN A 46 -18.95 -11.88 -12.14
C ASN A 46 -17.73 -12.55 -11.48
N GLU A 47 -17.62 -13.87 -11.67
CA GLU A 47 -16.50 -14.70 -11.19
C GLU A 47 -15.13 -14.31 -11.78
N LYS A 48 -15.07 -13.49 -12.84
CA LYS A 48 -13.79 -12.93 -13.31
C LYS A 48 -13.09 -12.03 -12.28
N PHE A 49 -13.82 -11.63 -11.24
CA PHE A 49 -13.31 -10.88 -10.10
C PHE A 49 -13.23 -11.76 -8.84
N SER A 50 -13.03 -13.07 -8.99
CA SER A 50 -12.74 -13.94 -7.85
C SER A 50 -11.38 -13.58 -7.22
N PRO A 51 -11.14 -13.96 -5.96
CA PRO A 51 -9.83 -13.79 -5.31
C PRO A 51 -8.67 -14.41 -6.08
N GLU A 52 -8.89 -15.58 -6.68
CA GLU A 52 -7.88 -16.30 -7.47
C GLU A 52 -7.54 -15.54 -8.75
N GLU A 53 -8.56 -15.04 -9.46
CA GLU A 53 -8.34 -14.22 -10.67
C GLU A 53 -7.62 -12.91 -10.36
N TYR A 54 -7.96 -12.26 -9.24
CA TYR A 54 -7.25 -11.08 -8.76
C TYR A 54 -5.77 -11.38 -8.50
N TYR A 55 -5.49 -12.47 -7.76
CA TYR A 55 -4.12 -12.91 -7.47
C TYR A 55 -3.36 -13.23 -8.76
N ASN A 56 -3.96 -14.01 -9.68
CA ASN A 56 -3.33 -14.40 -10.94
C ASN A 56 -2.95 -13.17 -11.79
N ARG A 57 -3.84 -12.17 -11.86
CA ARG A 57 -3.56 -10.92 -12.60
C ARG A 57 -2.40 -10.13 -12.00
N ILE A 58 -2.28 -10.10 -10.67
CA ILE A 58 -1.13 -9.50 -10.00
C ILE A 58 0.14 -10.27 -10.34
N TYR A 59 0.11 -11.60 -10.20
CA TYR A 59 1.24 -12.46 -10.50
C TYR A 59 1.73 -12.29 -11.95
N GLU A 60 0.84 -12.39 -12.94
CA GLU A 60 1.17 -12.19 -14.36
C GLU A 60 1.72 -10.79 -14.66
N THR A 61 1.26 -9.78 -13.92
CA THR A 61 1.78 -8.41 -14.07
C THR A 61 3.19 -8.29 -13.52
N VAL A 62 3.42 -8.83 -12.32
CA VAL A 62 4.74 -8.82 -11.67
C VAL A 62 5.76 -9.59 -12.51
N ASP A 63 5.39 -10.77 -13.02
CA ASP A 63 6.22 -11.57 -13.91
C ASP A 63 6.67 -10.80 -15.15
N TYR A 64 5.76 -10.03 -15.76
CA TYR A 64 6.12 -9.18 -16.89
C TYR A 64 6.96 -7.97 -16.53
N LEU A 65 6.66 -7.29 -15.42
CA LEU A 65 7.51 -6.19 -14.96
C LEU A 65 8.93 -6.69 -14.72
N LYS A 66 9.11 -7.89 -14.17
CA LYS A 66 10.42 -8.51 -14.00
C LYS A 66 11.11 -8.79 -15.34
N GLY A 67 10.38 -9.33 -16.32
CA GLY A 67 10.93 -9.61 -17.65
C GLY A 67 11.34 -8.36 -18.45
N GLU A 68 10.73 -7.21 -18.15
CA GLU A 68 10.85 -6.01 -18.98
C GLU A 68 11.61 -4.84 -18.33
N LEU A 69 11.63 -4.75 -16.99
CA LEU A 69 12.22 -3.63 -16.26
C LEU A 69 13.31 -4.11 -15.28
N PRO A 70 14.60 -3.89 -15.58
CA PRO A 70 15.66 -4.13 -14.60
C PRO A 70 15.55 -3.12 -13.45
N ARG A 71 16.23 -3.31 -12.32
CA ARG A 71 16.26 -2.32 -11.21
C ARG A 71 14.86 -1.84 -10.80
N THR A 72 13.97 -2.75 -10.44
CA THR A 72 12.57 -2.42 -10.12
C THR A 72 12.18 -2.95 -8.75
N LEU A 73 11.65 -2.06 -7.92
CA LEU A 73 10.96 -2.43 -6.69
C LEU A 73 9.46 -2.32 -6.93
N VAL A 74 8.74 -3.42 -6.74
CA VAL A 74 7.28 -3.48 -6.84
C VAL A 74 6.66 -3.49 -5.44
N ASN A 75 5.87 -2.48 -5.11
CA ASN A 75 5.02 -2.49 -3.93
C ASN A 75 3.63 -3.03 -4.27
N ILE A 76 3.09 -3.87 -3.39
CA ILE A 76 1.71 -4.34 -3.47
C ILE A 76 1.01 -4.02 -2.14
N PRO A 77 0.43 -2.81 -1.99
CA PRO A 77 -0.41 -2.51 -0.85
C PRO A 77 -1.64 -3.41 -0.86
N LEU A 78 -2.05 -3.88 0.31
CA LEU A 78 -3.32 -4.60 0.44
C LEU A 78 -4.47 -3.73 -0.07
N ILE A 79 -5.42 -4.35 -0.76
CA ILE A 79 -6.59 -3.62 -1.25
C ILE A 79 -7.43 -3.12 -0.07
N LEU A 80 -7.99 -1.93 -0.18
CA LEU A 80 -8.87 -1.37 0.84
C LEU A 80 -10.16 -2.19 0.98
N ASP A 81 -10.73 -2.25 2.19
CA ASP A 81 -12.05 -2.88 2.41
C ASP A 81 -13.17 -1.99 1.86
N VAL A 82 -13.59 -2.25 0.62
CA VAL A 82 -14.70 -1.51 -0.02
C VAL A 82 -16.04 -1.71 0.70
N ALA A 83 -16.21 -2.75 1.53
CA ALA A 83 -17.43 -2.93 2.32
C ALA A 83 -17.61 -1.83 3.38
N THR A 84 -16.52 -1.13 3.76
CA THR A 84 -16.58 0.02 4.68
C THR A 84 -17.31 1.21 4.07
N LEU A 85 -17.45 1.30 2.74
CA LEU A 85 -18.25 2.33 2.06
C LEU A 85 -19.71 2.33 2.52
N ALA A 86 -20.21 1.21 3.06
CA ALA A 86 -21.53 1.10 3.67
C ALA A 86 -21.76 2.10 4.83
N GLU A 87 -20.67 2.57 5.45
CA GLU A 87 -20.68 3.39 6.66
C GLU A 87 -20.81 4.89 6.36
N ALA A 88 -20.53 5.29 5.11
CA ALA A 88 -20.88 6.62 4.62
C ALA A 88 -22.40 6.65 4.30
N THR A 89 -23.19 7.24 5.19
CA THR A 89 -24.67 7.15 5.17
C THR A 89 -25.38 8.37 4.60
N THR A 90 -24.67 9.39 4.11
CA THR A 90 -25.33 10.53 3.48
C THR A 90 -26.13 10.09 2.24
N LEU A 91 -27.19 10.81 1.90
CA LEU A 91 -28.05 10.47 0.76
C LEU A 91 -27.25 10.36 -0.55
N VAL A 92 -26.31 11.29 -0.76
CA VAL A 92 -25.42 11.30 -1.94
C VAL A 92 -24.51 10.07 -1.93
N CYS A 93 -23.86 9.77 -0.80
CA CYS A 93 -22.98 8.60 -0.69
C CYS A 93 -23.75 7.29 -0.93
N GLY A 94 -24.97 7.17 -0.39
CA GLY A 94 -25.82 6.01 -0.61
C GLY A 94 -26.20 5.82 -2.09
N ALA A 95 -26.56 6.90 -2.77
CA ALA A 95 -26.88 6.88 -4.20
C ALA A 95 -25.66 6.51 -5.06
N VAL A 96 -24.49 7.09 -4.77
CA VAL A 96 -23.25 6.76 -5.48
C VAL A 96 -22.88 5.30 -5.24
N ARG A 97 -22.91 4.81 -4.00
CA ARG A 97 -22.58 3.41 -3.67
C ARG A 97 -23.47 2.43 -4.43
N LEU A 98 -24.77 2.70 -4.55
CA LEU A 98 -25.70 1.85 -5.31
C LEU A 98 -25.33 1.73 -6.79
N VAL A 99 -24.73 2.77 -7.39
CA VAL A 99 -24.37 2.78 -8.81
C VAL A 99 -22.94 2.27 -9.03
N ALA A 100 -21.99 2.73 -8.22
CA ALA A 100 -20.56 2.49 -8.41
C ALA A 100 -20.07 1.20 -7.73
N CYS A 101 -20.72 0.76 -6.63
CA CYS A 101 -20.24 -0.35 -5.81
C CYS A 101 -21.40 -1.08 -5.09
N ASN A 102 -22.38 -1.57 -5.86
CA ASN A 102 -23.56 -2.20 -5.28
C ASN A 102 -23.24 -3.48 -4.46
N CYS A 103 -22.11 -4.15 -4.74
CA CYS A 103 -21.67 -5.30 -3.95
C CYS A 103 -21.33 -4.92 -2.49
N ALA A 104 -21.00 -3.65 -2.22
CA ALA A 104 -20.74 -3.17 -0.86
C ALA A 104 -22.01 -2.73 -0.10
N ASN A 105 -23.21 -3.02 -0.64
CA ASN A 105 -24.47 -2.53 -0.09
C ASN A 105 -25.41 -3.65 0.38
N GLY A 106 -26.23 -3.36 1.40
CA GLY A 106 -27.26 -4.27 1.92
C GLY A 106 -26.70 -5.63 2.32
N ASP A 107 -27.39 -6.70 1.94
CA ASP A 107 -27.04 -8.08 2.27
C ASP A 107 -25.70 -8.54 1.66
N ASN A 108 -25.23 -7.88 0.60
CA ASN A 108 -23.94 -8.22 -0.04
C ASN A 108 -22.73 -7.70 0.74
N LYS A 109 -22.92 -6.80 1.70
CA LYS A 109 -21.82 -6.15 2.43
C LYS A 109 -20.88 -7.16 3.09
N GLU A 110 -21.43 -8.12 3.84
CA GLU A 110 -20.59 -9.07 4.58
C GLU A 110 -19.89 -10.04 3.64
N HIS A 111 -20.58 -10.51 2.59
CA HIS A 111 -19.95 -11.32 1.55
C HIS A 111 -18.80 -10.58 0.85
N THR A 112 -18.97 -9.29 0.55
CA THR A 112 -17.91 -8.46 -0.02
C THR A 112 -16.74 -8.29 0.96
N ARG A 113 -17.00 -8.16 2.26
CA ARG A 113 -15.94 -8.11 3.29
C ARG A 113 -15.16 -9.42 3.38
N GLU A 114 -15.83 -10.57 3.27
CA GLU A 114 -15.17 -11.87 3.17
C GLU A 114 -14.28 -11.95 1.93
N ARG A 115 -14.78 -11.49 0.77
CA ARG A 115 -14.00 -11.41 -0.48
C ARG A 115 -12.78 -10.50 -0.38
N VAL A 116 -12.90 -9.36 0.29
CA VAL A 116 -11.75 -8.48 0.61
C VAL A 116 -10.70 -9.26 1.41
N LYS A 117 -11.11 -9.97 2.47
CA LYS A 117 -10.17 -10.76 3.28
C LYS A 117 -9.48 -11.84 2.45
N GLU A 118 -10.18 -12.49 1.53
CA GLU A 118 -9.61 -13.48 0.61
C GLU A 118 -8.59 -12.86 -0.36
N TYR A 119 -8.92 -11.68 -0.94
CA TYR A 119 -7.98 -10.90 -1.76
C TYR A 119 -6.70 -10.55 -0.99
N GLN A 120 -6.87 -9.99 0.21
CA GLN A 120 -5.75 -9.61 1.07
C GLN A 120 -4.90 -10.83 1.43
N ARG A 121 -5.52 -11.94 1.86
CA ARG A 121 -4.83 -13.18 2.22
C ARG A 121 -3.99 -13.74 1.07
N LEU A 122 -4.51 -13.74 -0.16
CA LEU A 122 -3.75 -14.24 -1.31
C LEU A 122 -2.56 -13.34 -1.64
N VAL A 123 -2.71 -12.02 -1.54
CA VAL A 123 -1.60 -11.07 -1.74
C VAL A 123 -0.56 -11.14 -0.62
N GLU A 124 -0.95 -11.43 0.61
CA GLU A 124 -0.01 -11.69 1.72
C GLU A 124 0.79 -12.97 1.51
N GLN A 125 0.19 -13.97 0.86
CA GLN A 125 0.86 -15.20 0.47
C GLN A 125 1.66 -15.06 -0.83
N PHE A 126 1.71 -13.86 -1.43
CA PHE A 126 2.48 -13.62 -2.63
C PHE A 126 3.96 -13.89 -2.33
N ASP A 127 4.48 -14.97 -2.90
CA ASP A 127 5.86 -15.35 -2.74
C ASP A 127 6.76 -14.49 -3.64
N GLY A 128 7.10 -13.30 -3.15
CA GLY A 128 8.07 -12.41 -3.79
C GLY A 128 9.44 -13.06 -3.97
N SER A 129 9.79 -14.06 -3.16
CA SER A 129 11.08 -14.76 -3.27
C SER A 129 11.22 -15.54 -4.57
N SER A 130 10.10 -16.03 -5.15
CA SER A 130 10.08 -16.64 -6.47
C SER A 130 10.53 -15.69 -7.59
N PHE A 131 10.44 -14.37 -7.36
CA PHE A 131 10.92 -13.34 -8.27
C PHE A 131 12.33 -12.83 -7.93
N ASN A 132 12.93 -13.29 -6.82
CA ASN A 132 14.23 -12.84 -6.32
C ASN A 132 15.38 -13.76 -6.80
N ASP A 133 15.60 -13.88 -8.10
CA ASP A 133 16.77 -14.57 -8.68
C ASP A 133 17.97 -13.65 -8.93
N GLY A 134 17.83 -12.34 -8.68
CA GLY A 134 18.86 -11.33 -8.87
C GLY A 134 18.82 -10.21 -7.83
N ASP A 135 19.71 -9.21 -7.98
CA ASP A 135 19.86 -8.08 -7.06
C ASP A 135 19.16 -6.80 -7.53
N ASP A 136 18.44 -6.87 -8.65
CA ASP A 136 17.85 -5.72 -9.33
C ASP A 136 16.32 -5.80 -9.42
N PHE A 137 15.68 -6.77 -8.77
CA PHE A 137 14.22 -6.85 -8.70
C PHE A 137 13.79 -7.31 -7.32
N ALA A 138 12.71 -6.71 -6.80
CA ALA A 138 12.08 -7.13 -5.56
C ALA A 138 10.59 -6.80 -5.57
N VAL A 139 9.81 -7.61 -4.86
CA VAL A 139 8.37 -7.42 -4.65
C VAL A 139 8.11 -7.38 -3.15
N VAL A 140 7.35 -6.40 -2.67
CA VAL A 140 7.03 -6.22 -1.26
C VAL A 140 5.56 -5.92 -1.07
N THR A 141 4.88 -6.75 -0.29
CA THR A 141 3.50 -6.51 0.15
C THR A 141 3.49 -5.48 1.29
N GLN A 142 2.52 -4.56 1.26
CA GLN A 142 2.40 -3.49 2.27
C GLN A 142 1.08 -3.65 3.05
N PRO A 143 1.12 -4.10 4.32
CA PRO A 143 -0.06 -4.62 5.00
C PRO A 143 -0.96 -3.56 5.65
N PHE A 144 -0.63 -2.28 5.59
CA PHE A 144 -1.28 -1.21 6.36
C PHE A 144 -2.80 -1.05 6.15
N PHE A 145 -3.42 -1.74 5.18
CA PHE A 145 -4.88 -1.76 5.02
C PHE A 145 -5.57 -3.00 5.61
N ARG A 146 -4.84 -3.85 6.35
CA ARG A 146 -5.45 -4.99 7.03
C ARG A 146 -6.46 -4.50 8.07
N GLY A 147 -7.66 -5.06 8.03
CA GLY A 147 -8.72 -4.71 8.99
C GLY A 147 -9.07 -3.22 9.00
N LEU A 148 -9.00 -2.56 7.83
CA LEU A 148 -9.26 -1.14 7.63
C LEU A 148 -10.45 -0.63 8.46
N THR A 149 -10.20 0.45 9.21
CA THR A 149 -11.24 1.29 9.81
C THR A 149 -11.24 2.65 9.13
N LEU A 150 -12.43 3.18 8.81
CA LEU A 150 -12.52 4.53 8.25
C LEU A 150 -12.15 5.59 9.29
N PRO A 151 -11.58 6.73 8.86
CA PRO A 151 -11.34 7.89 9.73
C PRO A 151 -12.62 8.30 10.46
N ARG A 152 -12.51 8.67 11.74
CA ARG A 152 -13.64 9.02 12.61
C ARG A 152 -13.47 10.37 13.28
N LYS A 153 -14.55 11.14 13.31
CA LYS A 153 -14.65 12.34 14.14
C LYS A 153 -14.82 11.97 15.62
N GLU A 154 -14.67 12.95 16.52
CA GLU A 154 -14.87 12.76 17.97
C GLU A 154 -16.25 12.18 18.32
N ASN A 155 -17.27 12.47 17.51
CA ASN A 155 -18.63 11.97 17.71
C ASN A 155 -18.85 10.54 17.18
N GLY A 156 -17.83 9.89 16.60
CA GLY A 156 -17.89 8.54 16.06
C GLY A 156 -18.36 8.43 14.60
N ASP A 157 -18.77 9.53 13.97
CA ASP A 157 -19.15 9.53 12.55
C ASP A 157 -17.92 9.35 11.66
N VAL A 158 -18.14 8.82 10.44
CA VAL A 158 -17.09 8.80 9.41
C VAL A 158 -16.63 10.25 9.14
N ASP A 159 -15.33 10.46 9.18
CA ASP A 159 -14.74 11.73 8.82
C ASP A 159 -14.66 11.86 7.29
N MET A 160 -15.74 12.39 6.72
CA MET A 160 -15.88 12.59 5.28
C MET A 160 -14.85 13.58 4.70
N SER A 161 -14.05 14.28 5.53
CA SER A 161 -12.99 15.16 5.04
C SER A 161 -11.86 14.43 4.32
N PHE A 162 -11.76 13.11 4.44
CA PHE A 162 -10.78 12.27 3.72
C PHE A 162 -11.22 11.81 2.33
N PHE A 163 -12.49 12.06 1.96
CA PHE A 163 -13.10 11.54 0.74
C PHE A 163 -13.44 12.64 -0.26
N ALA A 164 -13.52 12.26 -1.53
CA ALA A 164 -14.06 13.10 -2.58
C ALA A 164 -15.59 13.23 -2.46
N LEU A 165 -16.19 14.09 -3.28
CA LEU A 165 -17.64 14.36 -3.25
C LEU A 165 -18.51 13.12 -3.58
N ASP A 166 -17.92 12.12 -4.22
CA ASP A 166 -18.58 10.85 -4.52
C ASP A 166 -18.61 9.88 -3.33
N CYS A 167 -17.94 10.21 -2.23
CA CYS A 167 -17.78 9.35 -1.04
C CYS A 167 -17.15 7.98 -1.31
N PHE A 168 -16.51 7.82 -2.48
CA PHE A 168 -15.96 6.57 -2.96
C PHE A 168 -14.45 6.68 -3.09
N HIS A 169 -13.99 7.74 -3.77
CA HIS A 169 -12.56 8.02 -3.89
C HIS A 169 -12.04 8.79 -2.69
N MET A 170 -10.77 8.56 -2.35
CA MET A 170 -10.04 9.41 -1.42
C MET A 170 -9.78 10.78 -2.06
N ASN A 171 -9.81 11.84 -1.26
CA ASN A 171 -9.33 13.14 -1.71
C ASN A 171 -7.85 13.33 -1.34
N THR A 172 -7.34 14.56 -1.45
CA THR A 172 -5.94 14.89 -1.11
C THR A 172 -5.53 14.47 0.31
N LEU A 173 -6.42 14.57 1.31
CA LEU A 173 -6.11 14.15 2.68
C LEU A 173 -6.01 12.61 2.78
N GLY A 174 -6.96 11.88 2.19
CA GLY A 174 -6.87 10.41 2.13
C GLY A 174 -5.65 9.92 1.36
N HIS A 175 -5.31 10.56 0.24
CA HIS A 175 -4.09 10.25 -0.51
C HIS A 175 -2.81 10.59 0.25
N ARG A 176 -2.79 11.69 1.04
CA ARG A 176 -1.67 12.01 1.93
C ARG A 176 -1.47 10.90 2.96
N ALA A 177 -2.54 10.49 3.64
CA ALA A 177 -2.50 9.42 4.63
C ALA A 177 -2.01 8.09 4.03
N PHE A 178 -2.52 7.71 2.85
CA PHE A 178 -2.03 6.54 2.11
C PHE A 178 -0.52 6.64 1.82
N ALA A 179 -0.06 7.80 1.34
CA ALA A 179 1.34 8.00 0.99
C ALA A 179 2.27 7.90 2.20
N ILE A 180 1.85 8.45 3.35
CA ILE A 180 2.60 8.35 4.61
C ILE A 180 2.70 6.89 5.05
N SER A 181 1.58 6.15 5.10
CA SER A 181 1.59 4.74 5.50
C SER A 181 2.43 3.87 4.57
N LEU A 182 2.35 4.10 3.26
CA LEU A 182 3.17 3.39 2.28
C LEU A 182 4.66 3.71 2.45
N TRP A 183 5.01 4.98 2.61
CA TRP A 183 6.40 5.41 2.78
C TRP A 183 7.02 4.81 4.04
N ASN A 184 6.38 5.01 5.19
CA ASN A 184 6.89 4.50 6.47
C ASN A 184 7.02 2.97 6.42
N ASN A 185 6.02 2.25 5.87
CA ASN A 185 6.15 0.80 5.73
C ASN A 185 7.30 0.37 4.80
N MET A 186 7.65 1.13 3.76
CA MET A 186 8.81 0.79 2.92
C MET A 186 10.13 0.88 3.70
N ILE A 187 10.25 1.82 4.62
CA ILE A 187 11.48 2.02 5.41
C ILE A 187 11.42 1.33 6.78
N THR A 188 10.40 0.51 7.01
CA THR A 188 10.28 -0.37 8.17
C THR A 188 10.61 -1.82 7.79
N PRO A 189 11.40 -2.55 8.61
CA PRO A 189 11.69 -3.96 8.43
C PRO A 189 10.45 -4.79 8.14
N VAL A 190 10.60 -5.81 7.29
CA VAL A 190 9.48 -6.64 6.80
C VAL A 190 8.64 -7.22 7.94
N THR A 191 9.28 -7.63 9.03
CA THR A 191 8.63 -8.21 10.22
C THR A 191 7.94 -7.20 11.12
N MET A 192 8.10 -5.90 10.88
CA MET A 192 7.60 -4.83 11.75
C MET A 192 6.74 -3.80 11.00
N LYS A 193 6.41 -4.04 9.74
CA LYS A 193 5.53 -3.15 8.95
C LYS A 193 4.20 -2.95 9.68
N SER A 194 3.67 -1.72 9.64
CA SER A 194 2.33 -1.46 10.19
C SER A 194 1.30 -2.25 9.40
N GLU A 195 0.44 -2.94 10.13
CA GLU A 195 -0.67 -3.71 9.58
C GLU A 195 -1.98 -2.90 9.54
N THR A 196 -2.02 -1.77 10.24
CA THR A 196 -3.21 -0.92 10.34
C THR A 196 -2.95 0.45 9.73
N TRP A 197 -4.04 1.05 9.25
CA TRP A 197 -3.99 2.37 8.65
C TRP A 197 -4.29 3.42 9.71
N ASP A 198 -3.35 4.32 9.94
CA ASP A 198 -3.57 5.53 10.72
C ASP A 198 -3.76 6.73 9.78
N PRO A 199 -5.01 7.15 9.52
CA PRO A 199 -5.28 8.26 8.62
C PRO A 199 -4.89 9.62 9.19
N TYR A 200 -4.66 9.73 10.50
CA TYR A 200 -4.33 10.99 11.18
C TYR A 200 -2.83 11.18 11.38
N SER A 201 -2.02 10.15 11.13
CA SER A 201 -0.57 10.28 11.22
C SER A 201 -0.04 11.35 10.27
N GLU A 202 0.70 12.29 10.84
CA GLU A 202 1.49 13.27 10.09
C GLU A 202 2.99 12.95 10.10
N VAL A 203 3.37 11.84 10.73
CA VAL A 203 4.77 11.44 10.93
C VAL A 203 5.27 10.76 9.66
N ILE A 204 6.27 11.35 9.03
CA ILE A 204 7.01 10.77 7.91
C ILE A 204 8.36 10.33 8.46
N ASP A 205 8.58 9.01 8.47
CA ASP A 205 9.84 8.46 8.94
C ASP A 205 10.95 8.74 7.91
N CYS A 206 12.18 8.90 8.41
CA CYS A 206 13.36 9.12 7.58
C CYS A 206 14.27 7.89 7.64
N PRO A 207 14.86 7.45 6.51
CA PRO A 207 15.99 6.53 6.55
C PRO A 207 17.12 7.11 7.40
N ASN A 208 17.84 6.25 8.11
CA ASN A 208 19.04 6.64 8.87
C ASN A 208 20.31 6.07 8.22
N GLU A 209 21.47 6.45 8.73
CA GLU A 209 22.77 6.04 8.17
C GLU A 209 23.05 4.54 8.30
N ASP A 210 22.44 3.88 9.29
CA ASP A 210 22.58 2.44 9.49
C ASP A 210 21.76 1.64 8.47
N PHE A 211 20.60 2.18 8.06
CA PHE A 211 19.64 1.53 7.16
C PHE A 211 19.19 2.49 6.03
N PRO A 212 20.10 2.92 5.12
CA PRO A 212 19.78 3.87 4.05
C PRO A 212 19.07 3.21 2.85
N TYR A 213 18.20 2.22 3.07
CA TYR A 213 17.54 1.44 2.03
C TYR A 213 16.09 1.10 2.37
N ILE A 214 15.33 0.73 1.35
CA ILE A 214 13.97 0.19 1.48
C ILE A 214 14.06 -1.28 1.91
N PHE A 215 13.24 -1.69 2.87
CA PHE A 215 13.21 -3.04 3.38
C PHE A 215 12.44 -4.00 2.47
N THR A 216 13.16 -5.02 2.02
CA THR A 216 12.71 -6.22 1.30
C THR A 216 13.25 -7.47 2.02
N ASP A 217 12.72 -8.65 1.70
CA ASP A 217 13.24 -9.92 2.25
C ASP A 217 14.75 -10.06 2.00
N ARG A 218 15.21 -9.69 0.80
CA ARG A 218 16.63 -9.71 0.44
C ARG A 218 17.48 -8.74 1.28
N THR A 219 16.97 -7.54 1.59
CA THR A 219 17.70 -6.64 2.49
C THR A 219 17.75 -7.18 3.92
N MET A 220 16.69 -7.86 4.37
CA MET A 220 16.65 -8.50 5.68
C MET A 220 17.66 -9.66 5.77
N GLU A 221 17.74 -10.50 4.72
CA GLU A 221 18.74 -11.57 4.62
C GLU A 221 20.17 -11.03 4.66
N ARG A 222 20.46 -9.98 3.89
CA ARG A 222 21.78 -9.32 3.88
C ARG A 222 22.13 -8.73 5.24
N LEU A 223 21.16 -8.09 5.89
CA LEU A 223 21.33 -7.56 7.24
C LEU A 223 21.64 -8.66 8.26
N ALA A 224 20.90 -9.77 8.21
CA ALA A 224 21.15 -10.91 9.08
C ALA A 224 22.56 -11.47 8.87
N ALA A 225 23.01 -11.61 7.61
CA ALA A 225 24.36 -12.07 7.28
C ALA A 225 25.46 -11.12 7.81
N VAL A 226 25.27 -9.80 7.67
CA VAL A 226 26.21 -8.80 8.23
C VAL A 226 26.25 -8.89 9.75
N ARG A 227 25.10 -8.97 10.43
CA ARG A 227 25.02 -9.08 11.90
C ARG A 227 25.70 -10.35 12.42
N GLN A 228 25.47 -11.49 11.75
CA GLN A 228 26.15 -12.75 12.07
C GLN A 228 27.68 -12.61 11.94
N SER A 229 28.17 -11.96 10.89
CA SER A 229 29.60 -11.70 10.71
C SER A 229 30.20 -10.80 11.81
N GLN A 230 29.37 -10.00 12.47
CA GLN A 230 29.74 -9.10 13.56
C GLN A 230 29.53 -9.73 14.96
N GLY A 231 29.09 -10.99 15.04
CA GLY A 231 28.81 -11.66 16.31
C GLY A 231 27.57 -11.12 17.05
N LYS A 232 26.66 -10.42 16.36
CA LYS A 232 25.37 -9.98 16.90
C LYS A 232 24.31 -11.06 16.62
N GLU A 233 24.00 -11.90 17.60
CA GLU A 233 22.94 -12.93 17.51
C GLU A 233 21.56 -12.38 17.91
N GLY A 234 20.48 -12.88 17.29
CA GLY A 234 19.09 -12.51 17.58
C GLY A 234 18.31 -11.91 16.40
N GLU A 235 16.97 -11.86 16.54
CA GLU A 235 16.07 -11.26 15.54
C GLU A 235 16.31 -9.76 15.41
N PHE A 236 16.21 -9.22 14.18
CA PHE A 236 16.39 -7.79 13.95
C PHE A 236 15.21 -7.01 14.52
N ASN A 237 15.46 -6.20 15.55
CA ASN A 237 14.50 -5.26 16.07
C ASN A 237 15.13 -3.86 16.06
N ALA A 238 14.58 -2.98 15.21
CA ALA A 238 15.02 -1.60 15.01
C ALA A 238 14.80 -0.73 16.25
N GLU A 239 13.89 -1.10 17.16
CA GLU A 239 13.77 -0.41 18.43
C GLU A 239 14.82 -0.87 19.43
N SER A 240 15.41 -2.07 19.32
CA SER A 240 16.34 -2.59 20.33
C SER A 240 17.81 -2.60 19.92
N ASP A 241 18.14 -2.33 18.64
CA ASP A 241 19.53 -2.17 18.23
C ASP A 241 20.03 -0.77 18.69
N PRO A 242 21.08 -0.69 19.52
CA PRO A 242 21.54 0.59 20.06
C PRO A 242 21.92 1.61 18.97
N SER A 243 22.28 1.14 17.77
CA SER A 243 22.64 2.02 16.65
C SER A 243 21.41 2.74 16.06
N SER A 244 20.23 2.08 16.06
CA SER A 244 18.98 2.67 15.58
C SER A 244 18.25 3.52 16.62
N GLN A 245 18.53 3.34 17.92
CA GLN A 245 17.92 4.14 19.00
C GLN A 245 18.48 5.57 19.14
N GLU A 246 19.68 5.85 18.64
CA GLU A 246 20.34 7.14 18.89
C GLU A 246 19.67 8.34 18.18
N GLN A 247 18.73 8.09 17.25
CA GLN A 247 18.25 9.12 16.32
C GLN A 247 16.72 9.31 16.27
N SER A 248 15.92 8.57 17.06
CA SER A 248 14.45 8.73 17.15
C SER A 248 13.99 9.98 17.94
N LYS A 249 14.90 10.90 18.29
CA LYS A 249 14.52 12.19 18.88
C LYS A 249 14.19 13.19 17.79
N THR A 250 12.97 13.15 17.27
CA THR A 250 12.39 14.30 16.59
C THR A 250 12.34 15.48 17.58
N THR A 251 13.05 16.56 17.25
CA THR A 251 12.97 17.81 18.01
C THR A 251 11.56 18.37 17.82
N PRO A 252 10.85 18.81 18.87
CA PRO A 252 9.57 19.48 18.68
C PRO A 252 9.80 20.74 17.85
N VAL A 253 9.12 20.88 16.72
CA VAL A 253 9.06 22.17 16.01
C VAL A 253 8.40 23.15 16.97
N GLY A 254 9.22 24.08 17.47
CA GLY A 254 8.84 25.08 18.46
C GLY A 254 7.63 25.89 18.00
N GLY A 255 6.78 26.20 18.98
CA GLY A 255 5.50 26.86 18.79
C GLY A 255 5.59 28.16 17.99
N VAL A 256 4.63 28.33 17.09
CA VAL A 256 4.32 29.62 16.48
C VAL A 256 3.80 30.52 17.60
N SER A 257 4.69 31.42 18.04
CA SER A 257 4.35 32.60 18.81
C SER A 257 3.31 33.39 18.06
N ASP A 258 2.11 33.43 18.63
CA ASP A 258 1.07 34.40 18.31
C ASP A 258 1.70 35.81 18.42
N ARG A 259 1.84 36.49 17.28
CA ARG A 259 2.05 37.94 17.24
C ARG A 259 0.79 38.55 16.69
N SER A 260 -0.12 38.84 17.62
CA SER A 260 -0.97 40.01 17.51
C SER A 260 -0.08 41.24 17.35
N LEU A 261 -0.35 42.06 16.32
CA LEU A 261 -0.18 43.51 16.31
C LEU A 261 -0.81 44.05 15.00
N GLU A 262 -1.91 44.80 15.21
CA GLU A 262 -2.62 45.75 14.33
C GLU A 262 -3.46 45.24 13.14
#